data_AF-A0A285M418-F1
#
_entry.id   AF-A0A285M418-F1
#
_cell.length_a   1.000
_cell.length_b   1.000
_cell.length_c   1.000
_cell.angle_alpha   90.00
_cell.angle_beta   90.00
_cell.angle_gamma   90.00
#
_symmetry.space_group_name_H-M   'P 1'
#
loop_
_entity.id
_entity.type
_entity.pdbx_description
1 polymer ?
#
loop_
_entity_poly.entity_id
_entity_poly.type
_entity_poly.pdbx_seq_one_letter_code
_entity_poly.pdbx_strand_id
1 'polypeptide(L)'
;MTLSCDIDPKCGSADLHKAAKSQPKSETAIYLARLYAARDKAAVLISDGEEWVLPHFERILAEIEKLEDKQKRLDHALEIARKAKQRRAD
;
A
#
# COMPACT_ATOMS: atom_id res chain seq x y z
N MET A 1 42.08 9.67 38.88
CA MET A 1 42.73 9.63 37.55
C MET A 1 41.67 9.25 36.52
N THR A 2 41.75 9.86 35.34
CA THR A 2 41.16 9.46 34.04
C THR A 2 41.40 7.98 33.70
N LEU A 3 40.75 7.28 32.76
CA LEU A 3 39.69 7.47 31.72
C LEU A 3 38.83 6.15 31.72
N SER A 4 37.85 5.82 30.86
CA SER A 4 37.33 6.35 29.59
C SER A 4 35.82 6.09 29.45
N CYS A 5 35.21 6.52 28.34
CA CYS A 5 33.96 5.97 27.79
C CYS A 5 34.27 4.79 26.85
N ASP A 6 33.29 3.91 26.62
CA ASP A 6 32.94 3.44 25.27
C ASP A 6 31.49 2.89 25.22
N ILE A 7 30.80 3.22 24.14
CA ILE A 7 29.41 2.83 23.84
C ILE A 7 29.45 1.94 22.59
N ASP A 8 28.84 0.75 22.62
CA ASP A 8 27.90 0.35 21.56
C ASP A 8 27.15 -0.98 21.85
N PRO A 9 25.87 -1.10 21.44
CA PRO A 9 25.11 -2.35 21.52
C PRO A 9 25.27 -3.19 20.24
N LYS A 10 25.37 -4.52 20.36
CA LYS A 10 25.45 -5.43 19.20
C LYS A 10 24.38 -6.52 19.20
N CYS A 11 23.76 -6.70 18.04
CA CYS A 11 22.76 -7.74 17.67
C CYS A 11 21.45 -7.69 18.50
N GLY A 12 20.30 -7.24 17.97
CA GLY A 12 19.97 -6.89 16.59
C GLY A 12 19.30 -8.04 15.81
N SER A 13 17.99 -7.92 15.62
CA SER A 13 17.17 -8.54 14.56
C SER A 13 17.22 -10.08 14.38
N ALA A 14 16.69 -10.84 15.35
CA ALA A 14 16.35 -12.26 15.15
C ALA A 14 14.96 -12.49 14.50
N ASP A 15 14.00 -11.56 14.65
CA ASP A 15 12.59 -11.75 14.27
C ASP A 15 12.17 -11.14 12.91
N LEU A 16 13.09 -10.99 11.96
CA LEU A 16 12.82 -10.37 10.64
C LEU A 16 12.79 -11.35 9.44
N HIS A 17 12.72 -12.66 9.72
CA HIS A 17 12.60 -13.69 8.67
C HIS A 17 11.34 -14.56 8.76
N LYS A 18 10.21 -13.98 9.18
CA LYS A 18 8.89 -14.43 8.72
C LYS A 18 8.44 -13.60 7.51
N ALA A 19 9.25 -13.67 6.45
CA ALA A 19 8.85 -13.18 5.14
C ALA A 19 7.62 -13.97 4.67
N ALA A 20 6.43 -13.43 4.97
CA ALA A 20 5.21 -13.86 4.31
C ALA A 20 5.48 -13.83 2.82
N LYS A 21 5.19 -14.94 2.11
CA LYS A 21 5.27 -15.03 0.66
C LYS A 21 4.20 -14.12 0.08
N SER A 22 4.46 -12.82 0.06
CA SER A 22 3.58 -11.83 -0.53
C SER A 22 3.47 -12.19 -2.00
N GLN A 23 2.25 -12.55 -2.39
CA GLN A 23 1.85 -12.64 -3.79
C GLN A 23 2.38 -11.41 -4.53
N PRO A 24 2.80 -11.53 -5.80
CA PRO A 24 3.19 -10.36 -6.58
C PRO A 24 2.03 -9.38 -6.57
N LYS A 25 2.17 -8.29 -5.79
CA LYS A 25 1.18 -7.22 -5.75
C LYS A 25 1.10 -6.68 -7.17
N SER A 26 -0.08 -6.72 -7.77
CA SER A 26 -0.29 -6.16 -9.10
C SER A 26 0.22 -4.72 -9.12
N GLU A 27 0.67 -4.23 -10.29
CA GLU A 27 1.14 -2.84 -10.40
C GLU A 27 0.05 -1.86 -9.93
N THR A 28 -1.23 -2.18 -10.18
CA THR A 28 -2.41 -1.52 -9.62
C THR A 28 -2.39 -1.47 -8.08
N ALA A 29 -2.14 -2.59 -7.41
CA ALA A 29 -2.09 -2.66 -5.94
C ALA A 29 -0.87 -1.93 -5.35
N ILE A 30 0.27 -1.94 -6.06
CA ILE A 30 1.45 -1.13 -5.68
C ILE A 30 1.15 0.35 -5.84
N TYR A 31 0.46 0.74 -6.91
CA TYR A 31 0.10 2.13 -7.18
C TYR A 31 -0.97 2.66 -6.22
N LEU A 32 -2.02 1.87 -5.92
CA LEU A 32 -2.99 2.16 -4.86
C LEU A 32 -2.32 2.38 -3.50
N ALA A 33 -1.36 1.53 -3.11
CA ALA A 33 -0.60 1.71 -1.87
C ALA A 33 0.18 3.05 -1.83
N ARG A 34 0.71 3.51 -2.97
CA ARG A 34 1.35 4.82 -3.09
C ARG A 34 0.34 5.97 -3.00
N LEU A 35 -0.84 5.83 -3.60
CA LEU A 35 -1.90 6.83 -3.54
C LEU A 35 -2.46 6.98 -2.12
N TYR A 36 -2.69 5.88 -1.37
CA TYR A 36 -3.07 5.98 0.05
C TYR A 36 -1.99 6.72 0.86
N ALA A 37 -0.71 6.39 0.69
CA ALA A 37 0.38 7.09 1.37
C ALA A 37 0.50 8.59 0.97
N ALA A 38 0.12 8.95 -0.26
CA ALA A 38 0.05 10.34 -0.70
C ALA A 38 -1.17 11.07 -0.11
N ARG A 39 -2.34 10.42 -0.08
CA ARG A 39 -3.57 10.91 0.57
C ARG A 39 -3.31 11.25 2.03
N ASP A 40 -2.68 10.33 2.76
CA ASP A 40 -2.45 10.47 4.21
C ASP A 40 -1.50 11.64 4.50
N LYS A 41 -0.45 11.83 3.68
CA LYS A 41 0.43 13.01 3.75
C LYS A 41 -0.30 14.31 3.44
N ALA A 42 -1.13 14.31 2.39
CA ALA A 42 -1.91 15.49 2.02
C ALA A 42 -2.95 15.86 3.09
N ALA A 43 -3.55 14.87 3.76
CA ALA A 43 -4.43 15.12 4.91
C ALA A 43 -3.70 15.76 6.10
N VAL A 44 -2.47 15.32 6.41
CA VAL A 44 -1.63 15.95 7.46
C VAL A 44 -1.32 17.40 7.11
N LEU A 45 -0.87 17.68 5.88
CA LEU A 45 -0.61 19.05 5.42
C LEU A 45 -1.86 19.95 5.52
N ILE A 46 -3.03 19.45 5.13
CA ILE A 46 -4.30 20.18 5.29
C ILE A 46 -4.61 20.44 6.78
N SER A 47 -4.36 19.48 7.68
CA SER A 47 -4.54 19.70 9.12
C SER A 47 -3.56 20.69 9.75
N ASP A 48 -2.38 20.86 9.14
CA ASP A 48 -1.37 21.86 9.53
C ASP A 48 -1.69 23.28 8.95
N GLY A 49 -2.78 23.41 8.17
CA GLY A 49 -3.24 24.69 7.60
C GLY A 49 -2.88 24.92 6.14
N GLU A 50 -2.26 23.95 5.46
CA GLU A 50 -1.85 24.05 4.05
C GLU A 50 -3.06 23.79 3.10
N GLU A 51 -4.11 24.61 3.21
CA GLU A 51 -5.38 24.45 2.47
C GLU A 51 -5.21 24.40 0.94
N TRP A 52 -4.14 25.01 0.39
CA TRP A 52 -3.80 24.95 -1.03
C TRP A 52 -3.51 23.53 -1.54
N VAL A 53 -3.29 22.56 -0.65
CA VAL A 53 -3.14 21.14 -0.97
C VAL A 53 -4.48 20.47 -1.31
N LEU A 54 -5.62 21.05 -0.94
CA LEU A 54 -6.95 20.45 -1.14
C LEU A 54 -7.24 19.98 -2.59
N PRO A 55 -6.96 20.76 -3.66
CA PRO A 55 -7.16 20.30 -5.03
C PRO A 55 -6.21 19.17 -5.45
N HIS A 56 -5.14 18.91 -4.72
CA HIS A 56 -4.30 17.72 -4.91
C HIS A 56 -4.89 16.50 -4.17
N PHE A 57 -5.36 16.70 -2.94
CA PHE A 57 -6.02 15.68 -2.13
C PHE A 57 -7.26 15.10 -2.83
N GLU A 58 -8.14 15.96 -3.36
CA GLU A 58 -9.33 15.55 -4.12
C GLU A 58 -8.98 14.69 -5.35
N ARG A 59 -7.94 15.07 -6.10
CA ARG A 59 -7.45 14.28 -7.24
C ARG A 59 -6.90 12.92 -6.83
N ILE A 60 -6.27 12.81 -5.66
CA ILE A 60 -5.82 11.52 -5.13
C ILE A 60 -7.03 10.65 -4.78
N LEU A 61 -8.06 11.20 -4.13
CA LEU A 61 -9.28 10.45 -3.79
C LEU A 61 -9.98 9.91 -5.04
N ALA A 62 -10.16 10.75 -6.07
CA ALA A 62 -10.81 10.36 -7.32
C ALA A 62 -10.06 9.24 -8.07
N GLU A 63 -8.71 9.27 -8.09
CA GLU A 63 -7.92 8.20 -8.71
C GLU A 63 -7.93 6.91 -7.88
N ILE A 64 -7.96 6.99 -6.54
CA ILE A 64 -8.15 5.83 -5.66
C ILE A 64 -9.49 5.14 -5.96
N GLU A 65 -10.60 5.88 -5.94
CA GLU A 65 -11.95 5.34 -6.19
C GLU A 65 -12.02 4.60 -7.54
N LYS A 66 -11.54 5.26 -8.59
CA LYS A 66 -11.47 4.71 -9.96
C LYS A 66 -10.63 3.43 -10.05
N LEU A 67 -9.50 3.36 -9.36
CA LEU A 67 -8.63 2.18 -9.36
C LEU A 67 -9.21 1.03 -8.52
N GLU A 68 -9.84 1.34 -7.38
CA GLU A 68 -10.57 0.35 -6.58
C GLU A 68 -11.72 -0.27 -7.37
N ASP A 69 -12.56 0.53 -8.02
CA ASP A 69 -13.66 0.05 -8.87
C ASP A 69 -13.13 -0.79 -10.05
N LYS A 70 -12.05 -0.35 -10.71
CA LYS A 70 -11.38 -1.13 -11.76
C LYS A 70 -10.89 -2.49 -11.23
N GLN A 71 -10.29 -2.53 -10.03
CA GLN A 71 -9.82 -3.77 -9.41
C GLN A 71 -11.00 -4.69 -9.05
N LYS A 72 -12.06 -4.17 -8.42
CA LYS A 72 -13.31 -4.90 -8.10
C LYS A 72 -13.92 -5.55 -9.35
N ARG A 73 -13.97 -4.83 -10.48
CA ARG A 73 -14.45 -5.35 -11.77
C ARG A 73 -13.56 -6.45 -12.34
N LEU A 74 -12.24 -6.29 -12.24
CA LEU A 74 -11.27 -7.28 -12.71
C LEU A 74 -11.35 -8.57 -11.90
N ASP A 75 -11.43 -8.48 -10.57
CA ASP A 75 -11.57 -9.63 -9.68
C ASP A 75 -12.87 -10.39 -9.94
N HIS A 76 -13.98 -9.67 -10.18
CA HIS A 76 -15.26 -10.28 -10.56
C HIS A 76 -15.17 -11.00 -11.92
N ALA A 77 -14.51 -10.41 -12.92
CA ALA A 77 -14.31 -11.04 -14.22
C ALA A 77 -13.45 -12.32 -14.13
N LEU A 78 -12.40 -12.30 -13.30
CA LEU A 78 -11.57 -13.49 -13.03
C LEU A 78 -12.37 -14.60 -12.34
N GLU A 79 -13.22 -14.26 -11.39
CA GLU A 79 -14.07 -15.23 -10.68
C GLU A 79 -15.14 -15.85 -11.61
N ILE A 80 -15.74 -15.06 -12.50
CA ILE A 80 -16.64 -15.58 -13.57
C ILE A 80 -15.86 -16.54 -14.47
N ALA A 81 -14.67 -16.15 -14.94
CA ALA A 81 -13.84 -16.99 -15.80
C ALA A 81 -13.41 -18.29 -15.11
N ARG A 82 -13.10 -18.25 -13.80
CA ARG A 82 -12.77 -19.43 -12.99
C ARG A 82 -13.95 -20.40 -12.91
N LYS A 83 -15.14 -19.89 -12.54
CA LYS A 83 -16.38 -20.68 -12.50
C LYS A 83 -16.76 -21.28 -13.85
N ALA A 84 -16.59 -20.52 -14.94
CA ALA A 84 -16.86 -20.99 -16.30
C ALA A 84 -15.89 -22.09 -16.77
N LYS A 85 -14.61 -22.05 -16.33
CA LYS A 85 -13.65 -23.12 -16.59
C LYS A 85 -13.98 -24.40 -15.83
N GLN A 86 -14.39 -24.31 -14.57
CA GLN A 86 -14.79 -25.46 -13.75
C GLN A 86 -15.97 -26.21 -14.40
N ARG A 87 -17.05 -25.50 -14.75
CA ARG A 87 -18.24 -26.04 -15.46
C ARG A 87 -17.98 -26.64 -16.86
N ARG A 88 -16.75 -26.57 -17.38
CA ARG A 88 -16.34 -27.19 -18.66
C ARG A 88 -15.40 -28.38 -18.47
N ALA A 89 -14.96 -28.62 -17.24
CA ALA A 89 -14.12 -29.76 -16.85
C ALA A 89 -14.93 -30.84 -16.11
N ASP A 90 -16.08 -30.45 -15.55
CA ASP A 90 -17.16 -31.32 -15.07
C ASP A 90 -18.08 -31.78 -16.23
#